data_AF-A0A023JBS6-F1
#
_entry.id   AF-A0A023JBS6-F1
#
_cell.length_a   1.000
_cell.length_b   1.000
_cell.length_c   1.000
_cell.angle_alpha   90.00
_cell.angle_beta   90.00
_cell.angle_gamma   90.00
#
_symmetry.space_group_name_H-M   'P 1'
#
loop_
_entity.id
_entity.type
_entity.pdbx_description
1 polymer ?
#
loop_
_entity_poly.entity_id
_entity_poly.type
_entity_poly.pdbx_seq_one_letter_code
_entity_poly.pdbx_strand_id
1 'polypeptide(L)'
;GLLKKAYELSVLCDAEVALIVFSSRGRLYEYANNSVKSTIERYKKANSDSSNTGSVSETNAQFYQQEAAKLRVQIGNLQNSNRHMLGEALGALSVKELKNLEQKLEKGISRIRSKKNELLFAEIEYMQKREIDLHNNNQILRAKIAENERKQQSMNLMPGGGSFEIMQPHEPQPLDGRNYFQVNALQPTNHYPQEDQMALQLV
;
A
#
# COMPACT_ATOMS: atom_id res chain seq x y z
N GLY A 1 0.05 28.61 39.98
CA GLY A 1 1.19 29.48 40.34
C GLY A 1 1.35 30.62 39.35
N LEU A 2 1.76 30.31 38.11
CA LEU A 2 2.19 31.31 37.12
C LEU A 2 1.14 32.36 36.76
N LEU A 3 -0.09 31.96 36.44
CA LEU A 3 -1.20 32.88 36.14
C LEU A 3 -1.50 33.84 37.29
N LYS A 4 -1.49 33.33 38.53
CA LYS A 4 -1.69 34.13 39.74
C LYS A 4 -0.57 35.16 39.91
N LYS A 5 0.68 34.78 39.65
CA LYS A 5 1.83 35.70 39.70
C LYS A 5 1.78 36.76 38.60
N ALA A 6 1.38 36.40 37.40
CA ALA A 6 1.17 37.35 36.30
C ALA A 6 0.09 38.38 36.65
N TYR A 7 -1.00 37.94 37.30
CA TYR A 7 -2.03 38.83 37.83
C TYR A 7 -1.51 39.76 38.93
N GLU A 8 -0.88 39.20 39.97
CA GLU A 8 -0.29 39.98 41.07
C GLU A 8 0.68 41.05 40.54
N LEU A 9 1.55 40.70 39.59
CA LEU A 9 2.47 41.65 38.94
C LEU A 9 1.74 42.75 38.17
N SER A 10 0.72 42.39 37.38
CA SER A 10 -0.03 43.39 36.61
C SER A 10 -0.71 44.43 37.51
N VAL A 11 -1.21 44.01 38.69
CA VAL A 11 -1.90 44.90 39.63
C VAL A 11 -0.91 45.71 40.47
N LEU A 12 0.14 45.08 41.02
CA LEU A 12 1.09 45.75 41.92
C LEU A 12 1.97 46.78 41.22
N CYS A 13 2.27 46.57 39.94
CA CYS A 13 3.18 47.41 39.17
C CYS A 13 2.48 48.26 38.11
N ASP A 14 1.14 48.20 38.01
CA ASP A 14 0.37 48.79 36.90
C ASP A 14 0.96 48.44 35.52
N ALA A 15 1.35 47.16 35.38
CA ALA A 15 2.05 46.67 34.20
C ALA A 15 1.09 45.95 33.25
N GLU A 16 1.23 46.19 31.94
CA GLU A 16 0.59 45.37 30.93
C GLU A 16 1.30 44.02 30.81
N VAL A 17 0.55 42.94 31.07
CA VAL A 17 1.09 41.57 31.10
C VAL A 17 0.19 40.68 30.27
N ALA A 18 0.78 39.98 29.29
CA ALA A 18 0.16 38.87 28.57
C ALA A 18 0.98 37.60 28.74
N LEU A 19 0.33 36.47 28.98
CA LEU A 19 0.93 35.15 29.13
C LEU A 19 0.25 34.18 28.17
N ILE A 20 1.04 33.47 27.36
CA ILE A 20 0.57 32.50 26.37
C ILE A 20 1.33 31.18 26.63
N VAL A 21 0.60 30.09 26.83
CA VAL A 21 1.18 28.77 27.12
C VAL A 21 0.58 27.74 26.17
N PHE A 22 1.45 27.07 25.40
CA PHE A 22 1.09 25.91 24.59
C PHE A 22 1.50 24.64 25.33
N SER A 23 0.54 23.74 25.59
CA SER A 23 0.86 22.40 26.10
C SER A 23 1.55 21.56 25.01
N SER A 24 2.25 20.50 25.42
CA SER A 24 2.79 19.48 24.50
C SER A 24 1.73 18.81 23.63
N ARG A 25 0.44 18.90 24.01
CA ARG A 25 -0.71 18.41 23.24
C ARG A 25 -1.33 19.48 22.33
N GLY A 26 -0.70 20.64 22.19
CA GLY A 26 -1.18 21.74 21.33
C GLY A 26 -2.32 22.58 21.91
N ARG A 27 -2.75 22.34 23.16
CA ARG A 27 -3.76 23.20 23.82
C ARG A 27 -3.16 24.55 24.19
N LEU A 28 -3.89 25.62 23.86
CA LEU A 28 -3.57 27.00 24.20
C LEU A 28 -4.21 27.40 25.53
N TYR A 29 -3.41 28.02 26.40
CA TYR A 29 -3.86 28.67 27.64
C TYR A 29 -3.32 30.10 27.65
N GLU A 30 -4.18 31.07 27.91
CA GLU A 30 -3.79 32.49 27.85
C GLU A 30 -4.34 33.32 29.01
N TYR A 31 -3.64 34.41 29.31
CA TYR A 31 -4.03 35.45 30.25
C TYR A 31 -3.53 36.80 29.76
N ALA A 32 -4.35 37.83 29.90
CA ALA A 32 -3.92 39.21 29.78
C ALA A 32 -4.76 40.09 30.71
N ASN A 33 -4.17 41.17 31.25
CA ASN A 33 -4.94 42.18 31.99
C ASN A 33 -5.80 43.06 31.07
N ASN A 34 -5.46 43.14 29.78
CA ASN A 34 -6.28 43.78 28.75
C ASN A 34 -6.66 42.76 27.65
N SER A 35 -5.92 42.73 26.55
CA SER A 35 -6.16 41.81 25.44
C SER A 35 -4.83 41.27 24.94
N VAL A 36 -4.73 39.95 24.85
CA VAL A 36 -3.55 39.26 24.30
C VAL A 36 -3.22 39.82 22.91
N LYS A 37 -4.24 40.04 22.07
CA LYS A 37 -4.06 40.61 20.73
C LYS A 37 -3.45 42.02 20.78
N SER A 38 -3.99 42.89 21.63
CA SER A 38 -3.51 44.28 21.76
C SER A 38 -2.09 44.33 22.33
N THR A 39 -1.76 43.49 23.31
CA THR A 39 -0.41 43.40 23.86
C THR A 39 0.59 42.88 22.81
N ILE A 40 0.20 41.88 22.00
CA ILE A 40 1.02 41.39 20.88
C ILE A 40 1.22 42.48 19.83
N GLU A 41 0.18 43.24 19.47
CA GLU A 41 0.28 44.34 18.50
C GLU A 41 1.23 45.43 19.01
N ARG A 42 1.11 45.82 20.29
CA ARG A 42 2.01 46.78 20.93
C ARG A 42 3.45 46.27 20.96
N TYR A 43 3.67 45.00 21.30
CA TYR A 43 4.98 44.36 21.27
C TYR A 43 5.59 44.35 19.87
N LYS A 44 4.80 44.01 18.84
CA LYS A 44 5.24 44.04 17.44
C LYS A 44 5.66 45.45 17.02
N LYS A 45 4.88 46.47 17.37
CA LYS A 45 5.18 47.87 17.07
C LYS A 45 6.45 48.36 17.77
N ALA A 46 6.61 48.02 19.06
CA ALA A 46 7.81 48.39 19.83
C ALA A 46 9.10 47.76 19.27
N ASN A 47 9.03 46.56 18.71
CA ASN A 47 10.18 45.88 18.09
C ASN A 47 10.40 46.24 16.61
N SER A 48 9.39 46.74 15.90
CA SER A 48 9.56 47.21 14.52
C SER A 48 10.29 48.56 14.45
N ASP A 49 10.17 49.39 15.50
CA ASP A 49 10.83 50.70 15.57
C ASP A 49 12.34 50.58 15.90
N SER A 50 12.78 49.43 16.44
CA SER A 50 14.20 49.11 16.63
C SER A 50 14.77 48.38 15.41
N SER A 51 15.16 49.12 14.39
CA SER A 51 15.86 48.60 13.22
C SER A 51 17.22 47.97 13.62
N ASN A 52 17.29 46.64 13.79
CA ASN A 52 18.45 45.80 13.40
C ASN A 52 18.40 44.31 13.81
N THR A 53 17.36 43.81 14.46
CA THR A 53 17.25 42.37 14.71
C THR A 53 16.16 41.80 13.81
N GLY A 54 16.55 41.16 12.71
CA GLY A 54 15.63 40.44 11.82
C GLY A 54 14.65 39.62 12.67
N SER A 55 13.36 39.78 12.42
CA SER A 55 12.35 39.22 13.31
C SER A 55 12.51 37.70 13.39
N VAL A 56 12.16 37.08 14.52
CA VAL A 56 12.17 35.60 14.65
C VAL A 56 11.38 34.93 13.50
N SER A 57 10.38 35.62 12.95
CA SER A 57 9.62 35.17 11.77
C SER A 57 10.47 35.15 10.49
N GLU A 58 11.35 36.12 10.28
CA GLU A 58 12.26 36.16 9.13
C GLU A 58 13.34 35.08 9.24
N THR A 59 13.91 34.87 10.44
CA THR A 59 14.89 33.79 10.67
C THR A 59 14.26 32.42 10.42
N ASN A 60 13.02 32.20 10.86
CA ASN A 60 12.30 30.95 10.59
C ASN A 60 11.98 30.78 9.10
N ALA A 61 11.58 31.85 8.40
CA ALA A 61 11.31 31.80 6.96
C ALA A 61 12.58 31.46 6.17
N GLN A 62 13.71 32.08 6.50
CA GLN A 62 15.01 31.78 5.89
C GLN A 62 15.47 30.35 6.14
N PHE A 63 15.26 29.83 7.36
CA PHE A 63 15.56 28.44 7.69
C PHE A 63 14.77 27.47 6.81
N TYR A 64 13.44 27.65 6.70
CA TYR A 64 12.62 26.78 5.86
C TYR A 64 12.95 26.92 4.36
N GLN A 65 13.33 28.11 3.92
CA GLN A 65 13.78 28.33 2.54
C GLN A 65 15.08 27.56 2.24
N GLN A 66 16.03 27.54 3.18
CA GLN A 66 17.27 26.75 3.05
C GLN A 66 16.97 25.24 3.04
N GLU A 67 16.11 24.75 3.93
CA GLU A 67 15.72 23.34 3.95
C GLU A 67 15.00 22.93 2.65
N ALA A 68 14.10 23.78 2.15
CA ALA A 68 13.46 23.54 0.87
C ALA A 68 14.47 23.50 -0.29
N ALA A 69 15.47 24.37 -0.30
CA ALA A 69 16.53 24.36 -1.30
C ALA A 69 17.37 23.06 -1.24
N LYS A 70 17.74 22.60 -0.05
CA LYS A 70 18.45 21.33 0.13
C LYS A 70 17.62 20.15 -0.39
N LEU A 71 16.33 20.11 -0.08
CA LEU A 71 15.43 19.06 -0.57
C LEU A 71 15.31 19.07 -2.10
N ARG A 72 15.21 20.25 -2.72
CA ARG A 72 15.18 20.37 -4.19
C ARG A 72 16.44 19.79 -4.84
N VAL A 73 17.61 20.05 -4.27
CA VAL A 73 18.88 19.47 -4.75
C VAL A 73 18.87 17.95 -4.59
N GLN A 74 18.42 17.42 -3.45
CA GLN A 74 18.32 15.97 -3.24
C GLN A 74 17.37 15.31 -4.25
N ILE A 75 16.21 15.93 -4.53
CA ILE A 75 15.27 15.47 -5.54
C ILE A 75 15.94 15.43 -6.93
N GLY A 76 16.63 16.50 -7.32
CA GLY A 76 17.34 16.55 -8.60
C GLY A 76 18.41 15.46 -8.72
N ASN A 77 19.17 15.21 -7.65
CA ASN A 77 20.18 14.15 -7.62
C ASN A 77 19.56 12.76 -7.74
N LEU A 78 18.45 12.49 -7.05
CA LEU A 78 17.71 11.23 -7.14
C LEU A 78 17.13 11.02 -8.54
N GLN A 79 16.53 12.05 -9.13
CA GLN A 79 15.99 12.00 -10.49
C GLN A 79 17.09 11.72 -11.51
N ASN A 80 18.25 12.38 -11.41
CA ASN A 80 19.41 12.11 -12.25
C ASN A 80 19.91 10.68 -12.08
N SER A 81 20.05 10.21 -10.84
CA SER A 81 20.45 8.83 -10.59
C SER A 81 19.48 7.83 -11.20
N ASN A 82 18.17 8.11 -11.17
CA ASN A 82 17.17 7.24 -11.78
C ASN A 82 17.29 7.21 -13.30
N ARG A 83 17.45 8.38 -13.94
CA ARG A 83 17.72 8.47 -15.40
C ARG A 83 18.95 7.66 -15.79
N HIS A 84 20.04 7.78 -15.04
CA HIS A 84 21.24 6.97 -15.30
C HIS A 84 20.95 5.46 -15.15
N MET A 85 20.20 5.02 -14.14
CA MET A 85 19.81 3.61 -13.99
C MET A 85 18.95 3.11 -15.16
N LEU A 86 18.19 3.98 -15.81
CA LEU A 86 17.41 3.68 -17.02
C LEU A 86 18.24 3.75 -18.31
N GLY A 87 19.54 4.07 -18.23
CA GLY A 87 20.41 4.19 -19.38
C GLY A 87 20.34 5.56 -20.08
N GLU A 88 19.71 6.55 -19.48
CA GLU A 88 19.58 7.90 -20.02
C GLU A 88 20.67 8.84 -19.49
N ALA A 89 20.94 9.92 -20.23
CA ALA A 89 21.84 11.02 -19.81
C ALA A 89 23.26 10.58 -19.36
N LEU A 90 23.76 9.45 -19.86
CA LEU A 90 25.03 8.85 -19.43
C LEU A 90 26.28 9.64 -19.85
N GLY A 91 26.16 10.55 -20.82
CA GLY A 91 27.29 11.32 -21.34
C GLY A 91 27.98 12.23 -20.31
N ALA A 92 27.30 12.54 -19.20
CA ALA A 92 27.87 13.31 -18.09
C ALA A 92 28.69 12.45 -17.10
N LEU A 93 28.65 11.12 -17.22
CA LEU A 93 29.34 10.21 -16.30
C LEU A 93 30.76 9.91 -16.80
N SER A 94 31.70 9.87 -15.86
CA SER A 94 33.04 9.34 -16.12
C SER A 94 33.01 7.82 -16.35
N VAL A 95 34.05 7.28 -16.99
CA VAL A 95 34.21 5.83 -17.20
C VAL A 95 34.13 5.04 -15.88
N LYS A 96 34.68 5.59 -14.79
CA LYS A 96 34.62 4.98 -13.46
C LYS A 96 33.18 4.90 -12.94
N GLU A 97 32.40 5.97 -13.13
CA GLU A 97 31.00 6.02 -12.71
C GLU A 97 30.11 5.10 -13.55
N LEU A 98 30.33 5.05 -14.87
CA LEU A 98 29.69 4.11 -15.78
C LEU A 98 29.94 2.65 -15.37
N LYS A 99 31.20 2.29 -15.07
CA LYS A 99 31.54 0.94 -14.60
C LYS A 99 30.85 0.61 -13.26
N ASN A 100 30.76 1.57 -12.36
CA ASN A 100 30.04 1.38 -11.10
C ASN A 100 28.54 1.20 -11.30
N LEU A 101 27.94 1.95 -12.23
CA LEU A 101 26.54 1.86 -12.60
C LEU A 101 26.22 0.50 -13.22
N GLU A 102 27.03 0.05 -14.18
CA GLU A 102 26.95 -1.27 -14.81
C GLU A 102 26.99 -2.39 -13.76
N GLN A 103 27.96 -2.36 -12.84
CA GLN A 103 28.05 -3.36 -11.78
C GLN A 103 26.83 -3.37 -10.84
N LYS A 104 26.23 -2.21 -10.57
CA LYS A 104 25.00 -2.13 -9.78
C LYS A 104 23.83 -2.75 -10.52
N LEU A 105 23.66 -2.44 -11.81
CA LEU A 105 22.61 -2.99 -12.64
C LEU A 105 22.75 -4.51 -12.80
N GLU A 106 23.96 -5.00 -13.07
CA GLU A 106 24.23 -6.43 -13.22
C GLU A 106 23.86 -7.21 -11.95
N LYS A 107 24.27 -6.71 -10.78
CA LYS A 107 23.88 -7.30 -9.48
C LYS A 107 22.36 -7.27 -9.26
N GLY A 108 21.69 -6.18 -9.64
CA GLY A 108 20.23 -6.04 -9.53
C GLY A 108 19.50 -7.05 -10.41
N ILE A 109 19.88 -7.13 -11.69
CA ILE A 109 19.30 -8.05 -12.68
C ILE A 109 19.52 -9.51 -12.26
N SER A 110 20.73 -9.85 -11.80
CA SER A 110 21.05 -11.18 -11.29
C SER A 110 20.15 -11.60 -10.13
N ARG A 111 19.92 -10.70 -9.16
CA ARG A 111 18.99 -10.95 -8.03
C ARG A 111 17.56 -11.12 -8.49
N ILE A 112 17.07 -10.26 -9.39
CA ILE A 112 15.71 -10.35 -9.93
C ILE A 112 15.51 -11.68 -10.67
N ARG A 113 16.47 -12.06 -11.51
CA ARG A 113 16.43 -13.33 -12.27
C ARG A 113 16.41 -14.53 -11.34
N SER A 114 17.28 -14.55 -10.33
CA SER A 114 17.30 -15.60 -9.31
C SER A 114 15.95 -15.74 -8.62
N LYS A 115 15.36 -14.62 -8.16
CA LYS A 115 14.06 -14.65 -7.48
C LYS A 115 12.92 -15.08 -8.42
N LYS A 116 12.93 -14.62 -9.68
CA LYS A 116 11.95 -15.07 -10.68
C LYS A 116 12.04 -16.58 -10.92
N ASN A 117 13.24 -17.12 -11.03
CA ASN A 117 13.45 -18.56 -11.20
C ASN A 117 12.96 -19.35 -9.98
N GLU A 118 13.30 -18.90 -8.77
CA GLU A 118 12.83 -19.52 -7.51
C GLU A 118 11.29 -19.60 -7.47
N LEU A 119 10.61 -18.49 -7.79
CA LEU A 119 9.14 -18.45 -7.81
C LEU A 119 8.55 -19.33 -8.92
N LEU A 120 9.18 -19.37 -10.10
CA LEU A 120 8.73 -20.20 -11.21
C LEU A 120 8.84 -21.69 -10.86
N PHE A 121 9.93 -22.12 -10.22
CA PHE A 121 10.08 -23.50 -9.77
C PHE A 121 9.04 -23.89 -8.73
N ALA A 122 8.80 -23.02 -7.75
CA ALA A 122 7.75 -23.24 -6.74
C ALA A 122 6.36 -23.39 -7.38
N GLU A 123 6.04 -22.58 -8.41
CA GLU A 123 4.78 -22.67 -9.13
C GLU A 123 4.65 -23.98 -9.93
N ILE A 124 5.73 -24.40 -10.60
CA ILE A 124 5.77 -25.68 -11.33
C ILE A 124 5.52 -26.85 -10.37
N GLU A 125 6.21 -26.88 -9.23
CA GLU A 125 6.05 -27.94 -8.22
C GLU A 125 4.62 -27.98 -7.68
N TYR A 126 4.03 -26.81 -7.39
CA TYR A 126 2.66 -26.71 -6.94
C TYR A 126 1.67 -27.24 -7.98
N MET A 127 1.84 -26.86 -9.26
CA MET A 127 0.95 -27.30 -10.33
C MET A 127 1.07 -28.81 -10.59
N GLN A 128 2.26 -29.38 -10.55
CA GLN A 128 2.48 -30.82 -10.68
C GLN A 128 1.81 -31.61 -9.54
N LYS A 129 1.93 -31.13 -8.30
CA LYS A 129 1.24 -31.74 -7.16
C LYS A 129 -0.28 -31.71 -7.34
N ARG A 130 -0.81 -30.56 -7.78
CA ARG A 130 -2.25 -30.38 -8.03
C ARG A 130 -2.75 -31.30 -9.14
N GLU A 131 -1.97 -31.49 -10.21
CA GLU A 131 -2.28 -32.42 -11.28
C GLU A 131 -2.42 -33.85 -10.74
N ILE A 132 -1.45 -34.31 -9.94
CA ILE A 132 -1.48 -35.64 -9.31
C ILE A 132 -2.72 -35.81 -8.42
N ASP A 133 -3.00 -34.82 -7.55
CA ASP A 133 -4.16 -34.88 -6.65
C ASP A 133 -5.48 -34.93 -7.43
N LEU A 134 -5.63 -34.12 -8.48
CA LEU A 134 -6.81 -34.15 -9.35
C LEU A 134 -6.93 -35.46 -10.12
N HIS A 135 -5.82 -36.02 -10.59
CA HIS A 135 -5.80 -37.30 -11.28
C HIS A 135 -6.25 -38.44 -10.36
N ASN A 136 -5.74 -38.47 -9.13
CA ASN A 136 -6.14 -39.44 -8.10
C ASN A 136 -7.63 -39.32 -7.74
N ASN A 137 -8.12 -38.10 -7.52
CA ASN A 137 -9.53 -37.85 -7.24
C ASN A 137 -10.44 -38.32 -8.40
N ASN A 138 -10.03 -38.07 -9.65
CA ASN A 138 -10.77 -38.53 -10.82
C ASN A 138 -10.80 -40.06 -10.91
N GLN A 139 -9.70 -40.75 -10.61
CA GLN A 139 -9.68 -42.22 -10.58
C GLN A 139 -10.66 -42.77 -9.53
N ILE A 140 -10.67 -42.21 -8.31
CA ILE A 140 -11.59 -42.61 -7.25
C ILE A 140 -13.06 -42.39 -7.66
N LEU A 141 -13.37 -41.24 -8.27
CA LEU A 141 -14.72 -40.95 -8.74
C LEU A 141 -15.17 -41.92 -9.83
N ARG A 142 -14.30 -42.23 -10.80
CA ARG A 142 -14.60 -43.23 -11.85
C ARG A 142 -14.88 -44.61 -11.26
N ALA A 143 -14.09 -45.04 -10.26
CA ALA A 143 -14.33 -46.31 -9.57
C ALA A 143 -15.69 -46.33 -8.85
N LYS A 144 -16.05 -45.24 -8.15
CA LYS A 144 -17.36 -45.10 -7.48
C LYS A 144 -18.53 -45.12 -8.45
N ILE A 145 -18.39 -44.46 -9.61
CA ILE A 145 -19.41 -44.48 -10.67
C ILE A 145 -19.64 -45.91 -11.15
N ALA A 146 -18.56 -46.62 -11.49
CA ALA A 146 -18.64 -48.02 -11.96
C ALA A 146 -19.19 -48.99 -10.90
N GLU A 147 -19.01 -48.71 -9.61
CA GLU A 147 -19.62 -49.47 -8.52
C GLU A 147 -21.13 -49.19 -8.41
N ASN A 148 -21.54 -47.92 -8.47
CA ASN A 148 -22.95 -47.54 -8.43
C ASN A 148 -23.75 -48.07 -9.62
N GLU A 149 -23.17 -48.03 -10.82
CA GLU A 149 -23.77 -48.63 -12.03
C GLU A 149 -24.01 -50.14 -11.85
N ARG A 150 -23.04 -50.86 -11.26
CA ARG A 150 -23.19 -52.28 -10.94
C ARG A 150 -24.27 -52.55 -9.91
N LYS A 151 -24.39 -51.72 -8.86
CA LYS A 151 -25.46 -51.82 -7.85
C LYS A 151 -26.84 -51.57 -8.46
N GLN A 152 -26.97 -50.60 -9.37
CA GLN A 152 -28.23 -50.37 -10.09
C GLN A 152 -28.60 -51.55 -10.99
N GLN A 153 -27.63 -52.13 -11.71
CA GLN A 153 -27.87 -53.31 -12.54
C GLN A 153 -28.28 -54.53 -11.70
N SER A 154 -27.65 -54.77 -10.54
CA SER A 154 -28.01 -55.89 -9.67
C SER A 154 -29.39 -55.75 -9.03
N MET A 155 -29.82 -54.52 -8.71
CA MET A 155 -31.17 -54.23 -8.21
C MET A 155 -32.25 -54.51 -9.27
N ASN A 156 -31.93 -54.34 -10.56
CA ASN A 156 -32.85 -54.60 -11.67
C ASN A 156 -32.99 -56.11 -12.03
N LEU A 157 -32.18 -57.00 -11.45
CA LEU A 157 -32.09 -58.42 -11.82
C LEU A 157 -32.66 -59.40 -10.77
N MET A 158 -33.32 -58.93 -9.71
CA MET A 158 -34.04 -59.80 -8.76
C MET A 158 -35.39 -60.27 -9.35
N PRO A 159 -35.62 -61.59 -9.54
CA PRO A 159 -36.89 -62.12 -10.01
C PRO A 159 -37.78 -62.51 -8.81
N GLY A 160 -39.00 -61.97 -8.72
CA GLY A 160 -40.00 -62.57 -7.84
C GLY A 160 -41.22 -61.72 -7.49
N GLY A 161 -42.34 -62.00 -8.18
CA GLY A 161 -43.64 -62.18 -7.52
C GLY A 161 -44.67 -61.06 -7.63
N GLY A 162 -45.78 -61.36 -8.32
CA GLY A 162 -47.12 -60.91 -7.91
C GLY A 162 -47.62 -59.58 -8.49
N SER A 163 -48.57 -59.71 -9.41
CA SER A 163 -49.52 -58.67 -9.83
C SER A 163 -50.16 -57.91 -8.66
N PHE A 164 -50.09 -56.58 -8.64
CA PHE A 164 -51.24 -55.67 -8.74
C PHE A 164 -50.81 -54.19 -8.63
N GLU A 165 -51.58 -53.36 -9.34
CA GLU A 165 -51.80 -51.92 -9.16
C GLU A 165 -50.73 -50.87 -9.54
N ILE A 166 -51.16 -50.09 -10.52
CA ILE A 166 -50.75 -48.73 -10.86
C ILE A 166 -50.71 -47.85 -9.60
N MET A 167 -49.58 -47.19 -9.34
CA MET A 167 -49.57 -45.90 -8.66
C MET A 167 -48.56 -44.98 -9.36
N GLN A 168 -49.05 -43.81 -9.77
CA GLN A 168 -48.32 -42.74 -10.45
C GLN A 168 -47.32 -42.02 -9.50
N PRO A 169 -46.50 -41.07 -9.99
CA PRO A 169 -45.08 -40.91 -9.64
C PRO A 169 -44.87 -40.15 -8.33
N HIS A 170 -43.82 -40.50 -7.59
CA HIS A 170 -43.23 -39.60 -6.60
C HIS A 170 -41.80 -39.24 -7.02
N GLU A 171 -41.61 -37.95 -7.31
CA GLU A 171 -40.30 -37.31 -7.52
C GLU A 171 -39.30 -37.70 -6.42
N PRO A 172 -38.05 -38.05 -6.75
CA PRO A 172 -36.97 -37.92 -5.81
C PRO A 172 -36.57 -36.43 -5.74
N GLN A 173 -36.80 -35.86 -4.56
CA GLN A 173 -36.26 -34.59 -4.08
C GLN A 173 -34.79 -34.38 -4.51
N PRO A 174 -34.36 -33.13 -4.76
CA PRO A 174 -32.99 -32.85 -5.16
C PRO A 174 -32.05 -33.20 -4.00
N LEU A 175 -31.16 -34.16 -4.20
CA LEU A 175 -30.08 -34.40 -3.23
C LEU A 175 -29.16 -33.16 -3.24
N ASP A 176 -29.15 -32.48 -2.10
CA ASP A 176 -28.51 -31.21 -1.79
C ASP A 176 -27.09 -31.09 -2.38
N GLY A 177 -26.93 -30.16 -3.33
CA GLY A 177 -25.66 -29.70 -3.87
C GLY A 177 -24.88 -28.79 -2.91
N ARG A 178 -24.68 -29.21 -1.66
CA ARG A 178 -23.95 -28.42 -0.65
C ARG A 178 -22.64 -29.09 -0.25
N ASN A 179 -21.63 -28.92 -1.10
CA ASN A 179 -20.26 -28.56 -0.73
C ASN A 179 -19.34 -28.49 -1.97
N TYR A 180 -19.78 -27.78 -3.00
CA TYR A 180 -18.81 -27.15 -3.89
C TYR A 180 -18.22 -25.99 -3.10
N PHE A 181 -16.96 -26.11 -2.68
CA PHE A 181 -16.19 -24.94 -2.31
C PHE A 181 -16.24 -23.97 -3.49
N GLN A 182 -16.87 -22.84 -3.23
CA GLN A 182 -17.02 -21.71 -4.12
C GLN A 182 -15.61 -21.23 -4.51
N VAL A 183 -15.16 -21.59 -5.70
CA VAL A 183 -13.96 -21.00 -6.33
C VAL A 183 -14.36 -19.61 -6.81
N ASN A 184 -14.62 -18.73 -5.86
CA ASN A 184 -14.91 -17.31 -6.09
C ASN A 184 -14.22 -16.48 -5.00
N ALA A 185 -12.91 -16.68 -4.89
CA ALA A 185 -11.98 -15.75 -4.26
C ALA A 185 -10.61 -16.00 -4.91
N LEU A 186 -9.96 -14.94 -5.39
CA LEU A 186 -8.79 -14.94 -6.27
C LEU A 186 -9.12 -15.06 -7.77
N GLN A 187 -10.00 -14.16 -8.24
CA GLN A 187 -9.90 -13.66 -9.60
C GLN A 187 -8.60 -12.84 -9.68
N PRO A 188 -7.58 -13.22 -10.48
CA PRO A 188 -6.57 -12.26 -10.88
C PRO A 188 -7.29 -11.29 -11.81
N THR A 189 -7.35 -10.02 -11.43
CA THR A 189 -7.73 -8.94 -12.34
C THR A 189 -6.72 -8.93 -13.50
N ASN A 190 -6.99 -9.71 -14.55
CA ASN A 190 -6.35 -9.55 -15.85
C ASN A 190 -6.95 -8.31 -16.52
N HIS A 191 -6.57 -7.13 -16.03
CA HIS A 191 -6.54 -5.94 -16.86
C HIS A 191 -5.22 -5.98 -17.62
N TYR A 192 -5.25 -6.50 -18.85
CA TYR A 192 -4.26 -6.13 -19.85
C TYR A 192 -4.46 -4.63 -20.13
N PRO A 193 -3.47 -3.75 -19.89
CA PRO A 193 -3.47 -2.48 -20.57
C PRO A 193 -3.18 -2.78 -22.05
N GLN A 194 -4.18 -2.44 -22.86
CA GLN A 194 -4.13 -2.30 -24.30
C GLN A 194 -2.80 -1.67 -24.73
N GLU A 195 -2.09 -2.36 -25.64
CA GLU A 195 -0.85 -1.93 -26.26
C GLU A 195 -1.01 -0.52 -26.85
N ASP A 196 -0.22 0.42 -26.35
CA ASP A 196 0.17 1.58 -27.14
C ASP A 196 0.99 1.06 -28.33
N GLN A 197 0.43 1.21 -29.53
CA GLN A 197 1.14 1.03 -30.79
C GLN A 197 2.35 1.96 -30.83
N MET A 198 3.53 1.47 -30.45
CA MET A 198 4.78 2.10 -30.82
C MET A 198 5.11 1.64 -32.24
N ALA A 199 4.72 2.47 -33.22
CA ALA A 199 5.06 2.27 -34.61
C ALA A 199 6.59 2.22 -34.78
N LEU A 200 7.11 1.06 -35.17
CA LEU A 200 8.44 0.91 -35.72
C LEU A 200 8.44 1.53 -37.12
N GLN A 201 9.01 2.72 -37.27
CA GLN A 201 9.41 3.25 -38.57
C GLN A 201 10.91 2.99 -38.76
N LEU A 202 11.23 1.92 -39.51
CA LEU A 202 12.50 1.82 -40.22
C LEU A 202 12.34 2.54 -41.56
N VAL A 203 13.10 3.62 -41.76
CA VAL A 203 13.95 4.01 -42.89
C VAL A 203 14.39 5.46 -42.67
#